data_AF-A0A962Y2L1-F1
#
_entry.id   AF-A0A962Y2L1-F1
#
_cell.length_a   1.000
_cell.length_b   1.000
_cell.length_c   1.000
_cell.angle_alpha   90.00
_cell.angle_beta   90.00
_cell.angle_gamma   90.00
#
_symmetry.space_group_name_H-M   'P 1'
#
loop_
_entity.id
_entity.type
_entity.pdbx_description
1 polymer ?
#
loop_
_entity_poly.entity_id
_entity_poly.type
_entity_poly.pdbx_seq_one_letter_code
_entity_poly.pdbx_strand_id
1 'polypeptide(L)'
;DIALFGGLLRWLVEHDAIDANYVMRHTSGFTEASRQVACLTPWRVAETTGVSQAEIERFYRLFTATRRTVTAYSQGVNQSSMGTDKVNAIINCHLATGRIGKPGSGPFSLTGQPNAMGGREVGGLANMLAAHMEIENPDHRDIVSRFWRAPNIAQKPGLKAVEMFRAVNEGAIKALWIMGTNPVASMPEADGVAAAL
;
A
#
# COMPACT_ATOMS: atom_id res chain seq x y z
N ASP A 1 1.96 -8.09 11.51
CA ASP A 1 2.74 -7.31 10.53
C ASP A 1 3.30 -6.00 11.08
N ILE A 2 2.46 -5.02 11.45
CA ILE A 2 2.93 -3.71 11.95
C ILE A 2 3.89 -3.88 13.13
N ALA A 3 3.55 -4.68 14.13
CA ALA A 3 4.42 -4.94 15.27
C ALA A 3 5.76 -5.59 14.87
N LEU A 4 5.74 -6.55 13.93
CA LEU A 4 6.93 -7.26 13.46
C LEU A 4 7.90 -6.31 12.72
N PHE A 5 7.40 -5.53 11.77
CA PHE A 5 8.26 -4.61 11.02
C PHE A 5 8.60 -3.34 11.81
N GLY A 6 7.72 -2.90 12.71
CA GLY A 6 8.05 -1.83 13.67
C GLY A 6 9.16 -2.25 14.62
N GLY A 7 9.09 -3.47 15.17
CA GLY A 7 10.16 -4.03 15.98
C GLY A 7 11.46 -4.24 15.20
N LEU A 8 11.38 -4.59 13.91
CA LEU A 8 12.55 -4.63 13.03
C LEU A 8 13.18 -3.24 12.87
N LEU A 9 12.38 -2.19 12.65
CA LEU A 9 12.88 -0.82 12.58
C LEU A 9 13.59 -0.41 13.88
N ARG A 10 12.99 -0.72 15.04
CA ARG A 10 13.63 -0.52 16.35
C ARG A 10 14.96 -1.28 16.45
N TRP A 11 14.97 -2.57 16.08
CA TRP A 11 16.17 -3.40 16.10
C TRP A 11 17.30 -2.81 15.25
N LEU A 12 16.99 -2.32 14.04
CA LEU A 12 17.97 -1.72 13.15
C LEU A 12 18.60 -0.45 13.76
N VAL A 13 17.80 0.37 14.45
CA VAL A 13 18.29 1.55 15.16
C VAL A 13 19.20 1.15 16.33
N GLU A 14 18.79 0.17 17.14
CA GLU A 14 19.55 -0.28 18.32
C GLU A 14 20.90 -0.93 17.97
N HIS A 15 21.02 -1.50 16.78
CA HIS A 15 22.21 -2.21 16.32
C HIS A 15 23.05 -1.42 15.31
N ASP A 16 22.83 -0.11 15.19
CA ASP A 16 23.53 0.78 14.24
C ASP A 16 23.53 0.25 12.79
N ALA A 17 22.40 -0.37 12.41
CA ALA A 17 22.23 -1.03 11.12
C ALA A 17 21.43 -0.17 10.12
N ILE A 18 21.36 1.13 10.37
CA ILE A 18 20.69 2.11 9.50
C ILE A 18 21.71 2.74 8.55
N ASP A 19 21.26 3.10 7.34
CA ASP A 19 22.05 3.92 6.43
C ASP A 19 21.78 5.40 6.75
N ALA A 20 22.48 5.94 7.74
CA ALA A 20 22.26 7.30 8.24
C ALA A 20 22.38 8.37 7.14
N ASN A 21 23.31 8.18 6.19
CA ASN A 21 23.47 9.08 5.05
C ASN A 21 22.26 9.03 4.11
N TYR A 22 21.76 7.84 3.79
CA TYR A 22 20.56 7.69 2.97
C TYR A 22 19.34 8.29 3.65
N VAL A 23 19.13 7.96 4.93
CA VAL A 23 18.01 8.47 5.74
C VAL A 23 18.00 10.00 5.74
N MET A 24 19.15 10.63 6.01
CA MET A 24 19.27 12.09 6.03
C MET A 24 18.98 12.74 4.67
N ARG A 25 19.40 12.11 3.56
CA ARG A 25 19.29 12.71 2.22
C ARG A 25 17.97 12.43 1.51
N HIS A 26 17.31 11.32 1.82
CA HIS A 26 16.22 10.78 0.99
C HIS A 26 14.95 10.46 1.77
N THR A 27 14.89 10.75 3.06
CA THR A 27 13.72 10.47 3.88
C THR A 27 13.36 11.66 4.77
N SER A 28 12.14 11.65 5.28
CA SER A 28 11.63 12.60 6.27
C SER A 28 10.89 11.86 7.37
N GLY A 29 10.85 12.42 8.58
CA GLY A 29 10.08 11.85 9.69
C GLY A 29 10.69 10.61 10.36
N PHE A 30 11.95 10.25 10.04
CA PHE A 30 12.61 9.07 10.61
C PHE A 30 12.66 9.09 12.14
N THR A 31 13.02 10.22 12.75
CA THR A 31 13.08 10.35 14.21
C THR A 31 11.74 10.06 14.88
N GLU A 32 10.64 10.57 14.33
CA GLU A 32 9.31 10.32 14.86
C GLU A 32 8.91 8.85 14.65
N ALA A 33 9.19 8.28 13.48
CA ALA A 33 8.95 6.87 13.21
C ALA A 33 9.71 5.96 14.20
N SER A 34 11.00 6.23 14.46
CA SER A 34 11.81 5.51 15.44
C SER A 34 11.24 5.63 16.86
N ARG A 35 10.76 6.82 17.24
CA ARG A 35 10.13 7.05 18.54
C ARG A 35 8.85 6.24 18.70
N GLN A 36 8.01 6.17 17.66
CA GLN A 36 6.75 5.42 17.69
C GLN A 36 6.97 3.91 17.87
N VAL A 37 8.06 3.37 17.33
CA VAL A 37 8.38 1.94 17.45
C VAL A 37 9.29 1.61 18.63
N ALA A 38 9.78 2.59 19.39
CA ALA A 38 10.76 2.41 20.45
C ALA A 38 10.32 1.40 21.53
N CYS A 39 9.00 1.25 21.72
CA CYS A 39 8.43 0.34 22.70
C CYS A 39 8.30 -1.12 22.20
N LEU A 40 8.49 -1.38 20.90
CA LEU A 40 8.31 -2.71 20.27
C LEU A 40 9.55 -3.60 20.46
N THR A 41 9.84 -3.96 21.70
CA THR A 41 10.92 -4.93 22.03
C THR A 41 10.63 -6.31 21.42
N PRO A 42 11.65 -7.17 21.18
CA PRO A 42 11.42 -8.53 20.68
C PRO A 42 10.39 -9.31 21.50
N TRP A 43 10.40 -9.13 22.83
CA TRP A 43 9.40 -9.70 23.72
C TRP A 43 7.98 -9.18 23.47
N ARG A 44 7.78 -7.86 23.34
CA ARG A 44 6.45 -7.28 23.02
C ARG A 44 5.95 -7.69 21.65
N VAL A 45 6.86 -7.80 20.68
CA VAL A 45 6.51 -8.30 19.35
C VAL A 45 6.09 -9.77 19.42
N ALA A 46 6.78 -10.58 20.22
CA ALA A 46 6.41 -11.98 20.43
C ALA A 46 5.00 -12.10 21.02
N GLU A 47 4.70 -11.33 22.07
CA GLU A 47 3.37 -11.26 22.69
C GLU A 47 2.30 -10.83 21.67
N THR A 48 2.57 -9.80 20.87
CA THR A 48 1.61 -9.26 19.91
C THR A 48 1.35 -10.20 18.72
N THR A 49 2.37 -10.91 18.27
CA THR A 49 2.32 -11.72 17.03
C THR A 49 2.06 -13.20 17.28
N GLY A 50 2.29 -13.69 18.50
CA GLY A 50 2.27 -15.11 18.82
C GLY A 50 3.49 -15.88 18.29
N VAL A 51 4.45 -15.21 17.63
CA VAL A 51 5.70 -15.81 17.15
C VAL A 51 6.71 -15.83 18.29
N SER A 52 7.54 -16.88 18.39
CA SER A 52 8.53 -16.93 19.48
C SER A 52 9.54 -15.79 19.36
N GLN A 53 10.01 -15.29 20.51
CA GLN A 53 11.04 -14.25 20.54
C GLN A 53 12.31 -14.70 19.79
N ALA A 54 12.69 -15.97 19.90
CA ALA A 54 13.85 -16.53 19.21
C ALA A 54 13.73 -16.45 17.69
N GLU A 55 12.54 -16.73 17.12
CA GLU A 55 12.27 -16.61 15.69
C GLU A 55 12.27 -15.15 15.23
N ILE A 56 11.67 -14.25 16.02
CA ILE A 56 11.66 -12.81 15.75
C ILE A 56 13.09 -12.26 15.68
N GLU A 57 13.91 -12.53 16.68
CA GLU A 57 15.30 -12.07 16.68
C GLU A 57 16.12 -12.73 15.56
N ARG A 58 15.85 -14.01 15.25
CA ARG A 58 16.48 -14.68 14.11
C ARG A 58 16.14 -13.94 12.81
N PHE A 59 14.88 -13.59 12.59
CA PHE A 59 14.46 -12.80 11.44
C PHE A 59 15.16 -11.44 11.41
N TYR A 60 15.23 -10.72 12.55
CA TYR A 60 15.89 -9.42 12.62
C TYR A 60 17.39 -9.50 12.32
N ARG A 61 18.09 -10.51 12.85
CA ARG A 61 19.50 -10.77 12.54
C ARG A 61 19.72 -11.07 11.06
N LEU A 62 18.86 -11.90 10.46
CA LEU A 62 18.94 -12.21 9.03
C LEU A 62 18.73 -10.96 8.16
N PHE A 63 17.72 -10.13 8.47
CA PHE A 63 17.46 -8.89 7.75
C PHE A 63 18.59 -7.86 7.91
N THR A 64 19.18 -7.78 9.10
CA THR A 64 20.31 -6.89 9.40
C THR A 64 21.57 -7.31 8.63
N ALA A 65 21.92 -8.59 8.66
CA ALA A 65 23.13 -9.11 8.01
C ALA A 65 23.04 -9.16 6.48
N THR A 66 21.83 -9.20 5.91
CA THR A 66 21.63 -9.39 4.48
C THR A 66 21.48 -8.04 3.77
N ARG A 67 22.53 -7.58 3.08
CA ARG A 67 22.46 -6.28 2.37
C ARG A 67 21.38 -6.24 1.28
N ARG A 68 21.24 -7.32 0.50
CA ARG A 68 20.28 -7.43 -0.61
C ARG A 68 19.05 -8.20 -0.15
N THR A 69 18.00 -7.46 0.23
CA THR A 69 16.77 -8.05 0.76
C THR A 69 15.58 -7.54 -0.03
N VAL A 70 14.79 -8.47 -0.56
CA VAL A 70 13.48 -8.19 -1.14
C VAL A 70 12.42 -8.64 -0.14
N THR A 71 11.46 -7.77 0.16
CA THR A 71 10.26 -8.15 0.93
C THR A 71 9.09 -8.22 -0.03
N ALA A 72 8.74 -9.44 -0.44
CA ALA A 72 7.57 -9.69 -1.27
C ALA A 72 6.31 -9.82 -0.39
N TYR A 73 5.25 -9.11 -0.72
CA TYR A 73 3.97 -9.17 0.00
C TYR A 73 2.80 -9.11 -0.97
N SER A 74 1.65 -9.66 -0.58
CA SER A 74 0.46 -9.76 -1.44
C SER A 74 -0.81 -9.37 -0.66
N GLN A 75 -1.95 -9.95 -1.02
CA GLN A 75 -3.25 -9.61 -0.49
C GLN A 75 -3.39 -9.84 1.03
N GLY A 76 -2.65 -10.78 1.64
CA GLY A 76 -2.68 -10.95 3.10
C GLY A 76 -2.23 -9.70 3.89
N VAL A 77 -1.35 -8.89 3.29
CA VAL A 77 -0.97 -7.58 3.86
C VAL A 77 -1.97 -6.50 3.44
N ASN A 78 -2.34 -6.47 2.16
CA ASN A 78 -3.13 -5.38 1.59
C ASN A 78 -4.62 -5.41 1.98
N GLN A 79 -5.24 -6.59 2.08
CA GLN A 79 -6.65 -6.80 2.41
C GLN A 79 -6.84 -6.81 3.93
N SER A 80 -6.53 -5.68 4.55
CA SER A 80 -6.64 -5.47 5.98
C SER A 80 -7.14 -4.06 6.26
N SER A 81 -7.89 -3.88 7.35
CA SER A 81 -8.30 -2.55 7.84
C SER A 81 -7.12 -1.61 8.09
N MET A 82 -5.92 -2.17 8.33
CA MET A 82 -4.67 -1.42 8.51
C MET A 82 -3.66 -1.70 7.38
N GLY A 83 -4.13 -2.04 6.18
CA GLY A 83 -3.26 -2.43 5.06
C GLY A 83 -2.18 -1.41 4.73
N THR A 84 -2.54 -0.12 4.68
CA THR A 84 -1.60 0.98 4.45
C THR A 84 -0.49 1.02 5.49
N ASP A 85 -0.84 0.88 6.77
CA ASP A 85 0.14 0.94 7.87
C ASP A 85 1.07 -0.27 7.87
N LYS A 86 0.55 -1.46 7.52
CA LYS A 86 1.37 -2.66 7.37
C LYS A 86 2.40 -2.49 6.25
N VAL A 87 1.98 -1.96 5.11
CA VAL A 87 2.88 -1.71 3.97
C VAL A 87 3.90 -0.63 4.33
N ASN A 88 3.49 0.45 5.00
CA ASN A 88 4.40 1.48 5.48
C ASN A 88 5.45 0.93 6.45
N ALA A 89 5.06 0.05 7.38
CA ALA A 89 6.01 -0.58 8.30
C ALA A 89 7.11 -1.38 7.55
N ILE A 90 6.74 -2.09 6.48
CA ILE A 90 7.70 -2.78 5.60
C ILE A 90 8.61 -1.77 4.88
N ILE A 91 8.01 -0.76 4.25
CA ILE A 91 8.74 0.26 3.47
C ILE A 91 9.75 0.99 4.36
N ASN A 92 9.36 1.35 5.59
CA ASN A 92 10.22 2.05 6.54
C ASN A 92 11.52 1.28 6.84
N CYS A 93 11.47 -0.05 6.92
CA CYS A 93 12.67 -0.86 7.12
C CYS A 93 13.62 -0.79 5.92
N HIS A 94 13.09 -0.73 4.69
CA HIS A 94 13.88 -0.58 3.47
C HIS A 94 14.44 0.82 3.30
N LEU A 95 13.69 1.85 3.67
CA LEU A 95 14.17 3.24 3.71
C LEU A 95 15.27 3.42 4.75
N ALA A 96 15.08 2.90 5.97
CA ALA A 96 16.05 2.98 7.06
C ALA A 96 17.40 2.34 6.71
N THR A 97 17.38 1.33 5.84
CA THR A 97 18.57 0.59 5.39
C THR A 97 19.07 1.03 4.01
N GLY A 98 18.48 2.10 3.44
CA GLY A 98 18.83 2.64 2.14
C GLY A 98 18.71 1.64 1.00
N ARG A 99 17.78 0.69 1.06
CA ARG A 99 17.64 -0.41 0.09
C ARG A 99 16.82 -0.06 -1.15
N ILE A 100 16.13 1.07 -1.14
CA ILE A 100 15.32 1.53 -2.28
C ILE A 100 16.21 1.90 -3.47
N GLY A 101 15.79 1.53 -4.69
CA GLY A 101 16.52 1.82 -5.93
C GLY A 101 17.77 0.96 -6.17
N LYS A 102 18.03 -0.05 -5.33
CA LYS A 102 19.19 -0.95 -5.47
C LYS A 102 18.76 -2.31 -6.05
N PRO A 103 19.48 -2.86 -7.06
CA PRO A 103 19.17 -4.16 -7.63
C PRO A 103 19.09 -5.28 -6.58
N GLY A 104 18.05 -6.13 -6.68
CA GLY A 104 17.82 -7.24 -5.76
C GLY A 104 17.45 -6.80 -4.34
N SER A 105 16.90 -5.60 -4.17
CA SER A 105 16.48 -5.06 -2.87
C SER A 105 15.17 -4.31 -2.97
N GLY A 106 14.46 -4.19 -1.84
CA GLY A 106 13.30 -3.33 -1.68
C GLY A 106 11.98 -4.05 -1.40
N PRO A 107 10.93 -3.28 -1.09
CA PRO A 107 9.58 -3.80 -0.97
C PRO A 107 9.02 -4.14 -2.36
N PHE A 108 8.33 -5.28 -2.47
CA PHE A 108 7.76 -5.74 -3.75
C PHE A 108 6.33 -6.24 -3.55
N SER A 109 5.36 -5.44 -3.99
CA SER A 109 3.94 -5.83 -3.91
C SER A 109 3.58 -6.75 -5.08
N LEU A 110 3.23 -7.98 -4.78
CA LEU A 110 2.77 -8.97 -5.73
C LEU A 110 1.29 -8.75 -6.04
N THR A 111 1.00 -8.31 -7.27
CA THR A 111 -0.36 -8.15 -7.78
C THR A 111 -0.89 -9.47 -8.35
N GLY A 112 -2.16 -9.80 -8.08
CA GLY A 112 -2.76 -11.06 -8.53
C GLY A 112 -3.21 -11.06 -9.98
N GLN A 113 -3.95 -10.03 -10.42
CA GLN A 113 -4.51 -10.00 -11.78
C GLN A 113 -3.42 -9.66 -12.81
N PRO A 114 -3.39 -10.32 -13.98
CA PRO A 114 -2.33 -10.15 -14.99
C PRO A 114 -2.09 -8.71 -15.44
N ASN A 115 -3.15 -7.89 -15.51
CA ASN A 115 -3.06 -6.50 -15.95
C ASN A 115 -3.55 -5.50 -14.88
N ALA A 116 -3.40 -5.84 -13.59
CA ALA A 116 -3.81 -4.95 -12.50
C ALA A 116 -3.15 -3.56 -12.59
N MET A 117 -1.86 -3.52 -12.90
CA MET A 117 -1.11 -2.27 -13.04
C MET A 117 -1.47 -1.53 -14.33
N GLY A 118 -1.61 -2.23 -15.46
CA GLY A 118 -2.01 -1.59 -16.72
C GLY A 118 -3.39 -0.95 -16.63
N GLY A 119 -4.34 -1.55 -15.91
CA GLY A 119 -5.64 -0.93 -15.65
C GLY A 119 -5.53 0.40 -14.89
N ARG A 120 -4.58 0.52 -13.95
CA ARG A 120 -4.32 1.78 -13.22
C ARG A 120 -3.66 2.82 -14.12
N GLU A 121 -2.67 2.39 -14.90
CA GLU A 121 -1.95 3.23 -15.86
C GLU A 121 -2.92 3.93 -16.84
N VAL A 122 -3.96 3.23 -17.29
CA VAL A 122 -4.92 3.78 -18.26
C VAL A 122 -6.11 4.52 -17.63
N GLY A 123 -6.07 4.81 -16.32
CA GLY A 123 -7.12 5.58 -15.65
C GLY A 123 -8.33 4.75 -15.18
N GLY A 124 -8.18 3.44 -14.99
CA GLY A 124 -9.23 2.55 -14.48
C GLY A 124 -9.51 2.69 -12.96
N LEU A 125 -9.09 3.79 -12.34
CA LEU A 125 -9.32 4.09 -10.93
C LEU A 125 -10.25 5.29 -10.77
N ALA A 126 -11.15 5.25 -9.79
CA ALA A 126 -12.10 6.34 -9.55
C ALA A 126 -11.44 7.65 -9.06
N ASN A 127 -10.20 7.60 -8.57
CA ASN A 127 -9.52 8.71 -7.90
C ASN A 127 -8.29 9.23 -8.65
N MET A 128 -8.03 8.78 -9.86
CA MET A 128 -6.82 9.10 -10.62
C MET A 128 -7.12 9.08 -12.11
N LEU A 129 -6.44 9.94 -12.87
CA LEU A 129 -6.51 9.98 -14.32
C LEU A 129 -5.47 9.02 -14.93
N ALA A 130 -5.50 8.85 -16.26
CA ALA A 130 -4.49 8.07 -16.97
C ALA A 130 -3.06 8.62 -16.72
N ALA A 131 -2.06 7.75 -16.90
CA ALA A 131 -0.64 8.02 -16.64
C ALA A 131 -0.36 8.51 -15.20
N HIS A 132 -1.10 7.97 -14.23
CA HIS A 132 -0.96 8.29 -12.81
C HIS A 132 -1.19 9.76 -12.45
N MET A 133 -1.89 10.50 -13.29
CA MET A 133 -2.17 11.92 -13.07
C MET A 133 -3.22 12.11 -11.97
N GLU A 134 -2.93 13.01 -11.03
CA GLU A 134 -3.84 13.37 -9.95
C GLU A 134 -5.07 14.11 -10.48
N ILE A 135 -6.27 13.56 -10.20
CA ILE A 135 -7.53 14.15 -10.65
C ILE A 135 -7.82 15.52 -10.04
N GLU A 136 -7.27 15.82 -8.86
CA GLU A 136 -7.47 17.10 -8.16
C GLU A 136 -6.57 18.21 -8.71
N ASN A 137 -5.52 17.87 -9.45
CA ASN A 137 -4.62 18.82 -10.06
C ASN A 137 -5.21 19.39 -11.38
N PRO A 138 -5.42 20.71 -11.51
CA PRO A 138 -5.99 21.31 -12.71
C PRO A 138 -5.12 21.12 -13.96
N ASP A 139 -3.80 21.16 -13.85
CA ASP A 139 -2.88 21.00 -14.97
C ASP A 139 -2.93 19.58 -15.53
N HIS A 140 -3.03 18.59 -14.63
CA HIS A 140 -3.25 17.20 -15.00
C HIS A 140 -4.57 16.99 -15.73
N ARG A 141 -5.66 17.58 -15.23
CA ARG A 141 -6.97 17.51 -15.90
C ARG A 141 -6.92 18.13 -17.28
N ASP A 142 -6.24 19.26 -17.43
CA ASP A 142 -6.08 19.98 -18.69
C ASP A 142 -5.27 19.17 -19.73
N ILE A 143 -4.18 18.52 -19.32
CA ILE A 143 -3.41 17.60 -20.18
C ILE A 143 -4.30 16.49 -20.74
N VAL A 144 -5.02 15.78 -19.86
CA VAL A 144 -5.87 14.64 -20.26
C VAL A 144 -7.05 15.12 -21.11
N SER A 145 -7.70 16.22 -20.70
CA SER A 145 -8.82 16.84 -21.43
C SER A 145 -8.45 17.17 -22.88
N ARG A 146 -7.30 17.82 -23.11
CA ARG A 146 -6.83 18.13 -24.47
C ARG A 146 -6.52 16.88 -25.28
N PHE A 147 -5.81 15.93 -24.69
CA PHE A 147 -5.42 14.70 -25.39
C PHE A 147 -6.64 13.90 -25.85
N TRP A 148 -7.66 13.77 -25.01
CA TRP A 148 -8.91 13.07 -25.33
C TRP A 148 -9.97 13.91 -26.05
N ARG A 149 -9.75 15.23 -26.19
CA ARG A 149 -10.76 16.20 -26.68
C ARG A 149 -12.05 16.14 -25.85
N ALA A 150 -11.89 16.04 -24.52
CA ALA A 150 -12.97 15.86 -23.57
C ALA A 150 -13.20 17.13 -22.73
N PRO A 151 -13.95 18.13 -23.23
CA PRO A 151 -14.11 19.43 -22.58
C PRO A 151 -14.76 19.33 -21.18
N ASN A 152 -15.48 18.24 -20.91
CA ASN A 152 -16.15 17.97 -19.65
C ASN A 152 -15.49 16.79 -18.92
N ILE A 153 -14.29 17.00 -18.39
CA ILE A 153 -13.59 15.99 -17.58
C ILE A 153 -14.01 16.08 -16.10
N ALA A 154 -14.00 14.95 -15.40
CA ALA A 154 -14.27 14.89 -13.97
C ALA A 154 -13.29 15.77 -13.17
N GLN A 155 -13.83 16.54 -12.22
CA GLN A 155 -13.05 17.48 -11.41
C GLN A 155 -12.74 16.95 -10.00
N LYS A 156 -13.36 15.82 -9.62
CA LYS A 156 -13.21 15.19 -8.30
C LYS A 156 -13.22 13.67 -8.44
N PRO A 157 -12.63 12.94 -7.47
CA PRO A 157 -12.74 11.48 -7.41
C PRO A 157 -14.19 10.99 -7.44
N GLY A 158 -14.41 9.86 -8.11
CA GLY A 158 -15.64 9.07 -8.03
C GLY A 158 -15.67 8.16 -6.81
N LEU A 159 -16.77 7.41 -6.68
CA LEU A 159 -16.95 6.43 -5.60
C LEU A 159 -16.06 5.20 -5.81
N LYS A 160 -15.50 4.66 -4.73
CA LYS A 160 -14.83 3.35 -4.76
C LYS A 160 -15.87 2.24 -4.83
N ALA A 161 -15.47 1.04 -5.23
CA ALA A 161 -16.39 -0.06 -5.54
C ALA A 161 -17.44 -0.34 -4.44
N VAL A 162 -17.05 -0.42 -3.16
CA VAL A 162 -17.99 -0.66 -2.05
C VAL A 162 -18.99 0.50 -1.90
N GLU A 163 -18.51 1.74 -1.93
CA GLU A 163 -19.35 2.95 -1.83
C GLU A 163 -20.27 3.09 -3.05
N MET A 164 -19.78 2.72 -4.23
CA MET A 164 -20.53 2.71 -5.48
C MET A 164 -21.73 1.75 -5.37
N PHE A 165 -21.55 0.51 -4.92
CA PHE A 165 -22.67 -0.42 -4.75
C PHE A 165 -23.68 0.02 -3.69
N ARG A 166 -23.22 0.67 -2.60
CA ARG A 166 -24.12 1.31 -1.64
C ARG A 166 -24.95 2.42 -2.29
N ALA A 167 -24.31 3.29 -3.08
CA ALA A 167 -24.98 4.35 -3.82
C ALA A 167 -25.96 3.82 -4.90
N VAL A 168 -25.73 2.64 -5.46
CA VAL A 168 -26.70 1.98 -6.34
C VAL A 168 -27.92 1.52 -5.54
N ASN A 169 -27.72 0.87 -4.39
CA ASN A 169 -28.81 0.45 -3.49
C ASN A 169 -29.65 1.64 -2.98
N GLU A 170 -29.01 2.77 -2.68
CA GLU A 170 -29.68 4.02 -2.29
C GLU A 170 -30.37 4.73 -3.47
N GLY A 171 -30.17 4.23 -4.69
CA GLY A 171 -30.72 4.81 -5.91
C GLY A 171 -30.05 6.11 -6.36
N ALA A 172 -28.88 6.48 -5.82
CA ALA A 172 -28.10 7.62 -6.29
C ALA A 172 -27.43 7.34 -7.64
N ILE A 173 -27.01 6.09 -7.88
CA ILE A 173 -26.54 5.61 -9.18
C ILE A 173 -27.68 4.87 -9.87
N LYS A 174 -28.01 5.29 -11.10
CA LYS A 174 -29.13 4.72 -11.90
C LYS A 174 -28.68 3.80 -13.03
N ALA A 175 -27.40 3.81 -13.36
CA ALA A 175 -26.83 2.99 -14.41
C ALA A 175 -25.46 2.48 -13.97
N LEU A 176 -25.22 1.19 -14.18
CA LEU A 176 -23.95 0.55 -13.88
C LEU A 176 -23.50 -0.26 -15.10
N TRP A 177 -22.25 -0.08 -15.52
CA TRP A 177 -21.65 -0.85 -16.61
C TRP A 177 -20.49 -1.68 -16.05
N ILE A 178 -20.69 -3.00 -16.01
CA ILE A 178 -19.68 -3.96 -15.53
C ILE A 178 -19.00 -4.59 -16.73
N MET A 179 -17.67 -4.50 -16.79
CA MET A 179 -16.86 -5.08 -17.85
C MET A 179 -15.82 -6.03 -17.28
N GLY A 180 -15.81 -7.28 -17.74
CA GLY A 180 -14.73 -8.23 -17.45
C GLY A 180 -14.56 -8.63 -15.98
N THR A 181 -15.61 -8.54 -15.17
CA THR A 181 -15.60 -8.94 -13.76
C THR A 181 -16.97 -9.44 -13.30
N ASN A 182 -17.01 -10.21 -12.21
CA ASN A 182 -18.23 -10.63 -11.53
C ASN A 182 -18.22 -10.08 -10.09
N PRO A 183 -18.85 -8.92 -9.84
CA PRO A 183 -18.84 -8.30 -8.52
C PRO A 183 -19.50 -9.14 -7.44
N VAL A 184 -20.60 -9.85 -7.74
CA VAL A 184 -21.30 -10.71 -6.78
C VAL A 184 -20.38 -11.82 -6.26
N ALA A 185 -19.53 -12.37 -7.13
CA ALA A 185 -18.61 -13.44 -6.74
C ALA A 185 -17.30 -12.94 -6.08
N SER A 186 -16.91 -11.69 -6.29
CA SER A 186 -15.56 -11.19 -5.95
C SER A 186 -15.52 -10.09 -4.89
N MET A 187 -16.65 -9.43 -4.63
CA MET A 187 -16.77 -8.40 -3.61
C MET A 187 -17.21 -8.99 -2.27
N PRO A 188 -16.83 -8.36 -1.14
CA PRO A 188 -17.44 -8.66 0.15
C PRO A 188 -18.93 -8.27 0.14
N GLU A 189 -19.70 -8.79 1.11
CA GLU A 189 -21.14 -8.48 1.23
C GLU A 189 -21.92 -8.81 -0.06
N ALA A 190 -21.67 -10.00 -0.62
CA ALA A 190 -22.18 -10.43 -1.93
C ALA A 190 -23.70 -10.27 -2.10
N ASP A 191 -24.49 -10.54 -1.06
CA ASP A 191 -25.95 -10.36 -1.10
C ASP A 191 -26.34 -8.89 -1.32
N GLY A 192 -25.62 -7.96 -0.68
CA GLY A 192 -25.83 -6.52 -0.86
C GLY A 192 -25.41 -6.04 -2.25
N VAL A 193 -24.39 -6.67 -2.83
CA VAL A 193 -23.97 -6.42 -4.22
C VAL A 193 -25.00 -7.00 -5.20
N ALA A 194 -25.52 -8.20 -4.93
CA ALA A 194 -26.54 -8.83 -5.76
C ALA A 194 -27.86 -8.05 -5.75
N ALA A 195 -28.26 -7.51 -4.58
CA ALA A 195 -29.45 -6.65 -4.46
C ALA A 195 -29.31 -5.31 -5.21
N ALA A 196 -28.08 -4.85 -5.44
CA ALA A 196 -27.80 -3.61 -6.15
C ALA A 196 -27.87 -3.75 -7.69
N LEU A 197 -27.89 -4.96 -8.22
CA LEU A 197 -27.86 -5.25 -9.66
C LEU A 197 -29.26 -5.55 -10.20
#